data_AF-A0A1F8TGC9-F1
#
_entry.id   AF-A0A1F8TGC9-F1
#
_cell.length_a   1.000
_cell.length_b   1.000
_cell.length_c   1.000
_cell.angle_alpha   90.00
_cell.angle_beta   90.00
_cell.angle_gamma   90.00
#
_symmetry.space_group_name_H-M   'P 1'
#
loop_
_entity.id
_entity.type
_entity.pdbx_description
1 polymer ?
#
loop_
_entity_poly.entity_id
_entity_poly.type
_entity_poly.pdbx_seq_one_letter_code
_entity_poly.pdbx_strand_id
1 'polypeptide(L)'
;MAGMSITPGAGDYLIWFSGSMEGTLANSTQYASVYVNGAQLSHSERRVFTEGSILNNSFPVATHAYVTGVGAGQTIDIRWRTTGGTATMHERTLVVTQVDPSNNTQVTATTDATTTSTTFVALAGMSITPGAGDYLIWFSGSMEGSLATSTQYASIYVNGVQLSHSERRVFTEGSIPNTSFPVANHAYVTGVGAGQAIDIRWRTTGGTATMHQRTLVVQRVTTAAATFAAAQDTAISGLVTGTTRRLRFEVSNEGTLSSSGVTYQLQVAETAACSAGAYSAVPTGSSGHWQIVNSIYMTDGAPTSNIVPGLFDEATTFVTGQLKDAGNATSNITLASDAFTEVEFAILATGNSTPGGSYCFRLYDSTAATPLNTYDVYALGSILP
;
A
#
# COMPACT_ATOMS: atom_id res chain seq x y z
N MET A 1 -28.98 -19.78 1.20
CA MET A 1 -27.51 -19.80 1.06
C MET A 1 -26.92 -19.04 2.23
N ALA A 2 -26.09 -19.68 3.06
CA ALA A 2 -25.23 -18.94 3.98
C ALA A 2 -24.06 -18.37 3.15
N GLY A 3 -24.31 -17.24 2.48
CA GLY A 3 -23.33 -16.49 1.70
C GLY A 3 -22.26 -15.89 2.61
N MET A 4 -21.08 -15.63 2.06
CA MET A 4 -20.12 -14.74 2.74
C MET A 4 -20.57 -13.31 2.50
N SER A 5 -20.88 -12.58 3.55
CA SER A 5 -21.39 -11.21 3.49
C SER A 5 -20.65 -10.33 4.48
N ILE A 6 -20.29 -9.12 4.05
CA ILE A 6 -19.73 -8.05 4.88
C ILE A 6 -20.58 -6.81 4.63
N THR A 7 -20.98 -6.11 5.68
CA THR A 7 -21.63 -4.80 5.58
C THR A 7 -20.62 -3.74 6.02
N PRO A 8 -19.80 -3.20 5.11
CA PRO A 8 -18.82 -2.20 5.49
C PRO A 8 -19.48 -0.83 5.75
N GLY A 9 -18.66 0.14 6.16
CA GLY A 9 -19.06 1.55 6.17
C GLY A 9 -19.27 2.10 4.76
N ALA A 10 -19.59 3.39 4.67
CA ALA A 10 -19.62 4.07 3.38
C ALA A 10 -18.19 4.24 2.83
N GLY A 11 -17.99 4.00 1.54
CA GLY A 11 -16.71 4.23 0.88
C GLY A 11 -16.45 3.36 -0.34
N ASP A 12 -15.17 3.34 -0.71
CA ASP A 12 -14.63 2.59 -1.84
C ASP A 12 -13.85 1.38 -1.34
N TYR A 13 -13.99 0.25 -2.02
CA TYR A 13 -13.52 -1.04 -1.52
C TYR A 13 -12.82 -1.86 -2.59
N LEU A 14 -11.68 -2.45 -2.21
CA LEU A 14 -11.09 -3.59 -2.91
C LEU A 14 -11.64 -4.88 -2.29
N ILE A 15 -12.10 -5.77 -3.16
CA ILE A 15 -12.75 -7.04 -2.80
C ILE A 15 -11.90 -8.17 -3.36
N TRP A 16 -11.57 -9.13 -2.50
CA TRP A 16 -10.97 -10.40 -2.88
C TRP A 16 -11.84 -11.53 -2.34
N PHE A 17 -12.29 -12.39 -3.23
CA PHE A 17 -12.89 -13.67 -2.86
C PHE A 17 -12.05 -14.84 -3.38
N SER A 18 -11.88 -15.86 -2.54
CA SER A 18 -11.37 -17.17 -2.95
C SER A 18 -12.13 -18.31 -2.28
N GLY A 19 -12.20 -19.45 -2.96
CA GLY A 19 -12.73 -20.70 -2.43
C GLY A 19 -12.60 -21.83 -3.44
N SER A 20 -13.20 -22.97 -3.13
CA SER A 20 -13.20 -24.15 -4.01
C SER A 20 -14.63 -24.49 -4.40
N MET A 21 -14.92 -24.56 -5.71
CA MET A 21 -16.27 -24.77 -6.23
C MET A 21 -16.44 -26.19 -6.77
N GLU A 22 -17.49 -26.87 -6.32
CA GLU A 22 -17.86 -28.22 -6.72
C GLU A 22 -19.28 -28.24 -7.33
N GLY A 23 -19.45 -29.01 -8.42
CA GLY A 23 -20.74 -29.32 -9.03
C GLY A 23 -21.07 -30.81 -8.97
N THR A 24 -22.34 -31.13 -8.69
CA THR A 24 -22.80 -32.53 -8.51
C THR A 24 -23.54 -33.11 -9.71
N LEU A 25 -23.73 -32.35 -10.79
CA LEU A 25 -24.40 -32.82 -12.01
C LEU A 25 -23.53 -32.58 -13.24
N ALA A 26 -23.38 -33.62 -14.05
CA ALA A 26 -22.69 -33.55 -15.34
C ALA A 26 -23.39 -32.56 -16.29
N ASN A 27 -22.62 -31.92 -17.16
CA ASN A 27 -23.09 -30.94 -18.14
C ASN A 27 -23.79 -29.73 -17.49
N SER A 28 -23.31 -29.32 -16.32
CA SER A 28 -23.80 -28.13 -15.63
C SER A 28 -22.67 -27.13 -15.38
N THR A 29 -23.00 -25.85 -15.38
CA THR A 29 -22.06 -24.76 -15.11
C THR A 29 -22.36 -24.17 -13.76
N GLN A 30 -21.34 -24.04 -12.93
CA GLN A 30 -21.39 -23.36 -11.64
C GLN A 30 -20.81 -21.96 -11.81
N TYR A 31 -21.40 -21.00 -11.13
CA TYR A 31 -21.04 -19.58 -11.20
C TYR A 31 -20.84 -19.03 -9.80
N ALA A 32 -19.89 -18.13 -9.60
CA ALA A 32 -19.77 -17.30 -8.40
C ALA A 32 -19.52 -15.85 -8.77
N SER A 33 -20.15 -14.91 -8.06
CA SER A 33 -20.00 -13.47 -8.32
C SER A 33 -20.05 -12.66 -7.04
N VAL A 34 -19.46 -11.47 -7.11
CA VAL A 34 -19.63 -10.41 -6.13
C VAL A 34 -20.97 -9.72 -6.35
N TYR A 35 -21.66 -9.46 -5.25
CA TYR A 35 -22.88 -8.67 -5.20
C TYR A 35 -22.65 -7.47 -4.27
N VAL A 36 -23.18 -6.32 -4.66
CA VAL A 36 -23.19 -5.09 -3.86
C VAL A 36 -24.63 -4.66 -3.70
N ASN A 37 -25.12 -4.63 -2.46
CA ASN A 37 -26.49 -4.33 -2.10
C ASN A 37 -27.52 -5.15 -2.92
N GLY A 38 -27.22 -6.42 -3.17
CA GLY A 38 -28.07 -7.32 -3.97
C GLY A 38 -27.96 -7.18 -5.48
N ALA A 39 -27.21 -6.21 -6.01
CA ALA A 39 -26.90 -6.11 -7.45
C ALA A 39 -25.62 -6.89 -7.79
N GLN A 40 -25.66 -7.71 -8.85
CA GLN A 40 -24.49 -8.48 -9.30
C GLN A 40 -23.47 -7.56 -9.98
N LEU A 41 -22.20 -7.67 -9.60
CA LEU A 41 -21.09 -7.17 -10.40
C LEU A 41 -20.79 -8.18 -11.51
N SER A 42 -21.43 -8.04 -12.67
CA SER A 42 -21.42 -9.05 -13.73
C SER A 42 -20.02 -9.44 -14.22
N HIS A 43 -19.08 -8.49 -14.26
CA HIS A 43 -17.68 -8.75 -14.64
C HIS A 43 -16.89 -9.62 -13.65
N SER A 44 -17.38 -9.76 -12.42
CA SER A 44 -16.77 -10.58 -11.36
C SER A 44 -17.16 -12.06 -11.45
N GLU A 45 -18.09 -12.43 -12.35
CA GLU A 45 -18.60 -13.79 -12.46
C GLU A 45 -17.51 -14.76 -12.90
N ARG A 46 -17.19 -15.75 -12.07
CA ARG A 46 -16.35 -16.89 -12.41
C ARG A 46 -17.22 -18.09 -12.67
N ARG A 47 -16.87 -18.84 -13.71
CA ARG A 47 -17.58 -20.04 -14.12
C ARG A 47 -16.65 -21.26 -14.10
N VAL A 48 -17.22 -22.37 -13.66
CA VAL A 48 -16.64 -23.72 -13.69
C VAL A 48 -17.64 -24.59 -14.43
N PHE A 49 -17.21 -25.30 -15.47
CA PHE A 49 -18.05 -26.31 -16.11
C PHE A 49 -17.79 -27.69 -15.50
N THR A 50 -18.83 -28.31 -14.96
CA THR A 50 -18.78 -29.70 -14.48
C THR A 50 -19.17 -30.62 -15.62
N GLU A 51 -18.16 -31.24 -16.23
CA GLU A 51 -18.35 -32.37 -17.14
C GLU A 51 -18.53 -33.67 -16.35
N GLY A 52 -19.18 -34.67 -16.96
CA GLY A 52 -19.37 -35.99 -16.36
C GLY A 52 -18.10 -36.74 -15.95
N SER A 53 -16.94 -36.47 -16.54
CA SER A 53 -15.66 -37.10 -16.17
C SER A 53 -15.01 -36.50 -14.92
N ILE A 54 -15.44 -35.30 -14.51
CA ILE A 54 -14.89 -34.53 -13.39
C ILE A 54 -15.95 -34.19 -12.34
N LEU A 55 -16.98 -35.04 -12.22
CA LEU A 55 -18.07 -34.88 -11.25
C LEU A 55 -17.53 -34.86 -9.82
N ASN A 56 -18.12 -34.02 -8.96
CA ASN A 56 -17.73 -33.88 -7.56
C ASN A 56 -16.26 -33.47 -7.35
N ASN A 57 -15.63 -32.85 -8.36
CA ASN A 57 -14.33 -32.22 -8.21
C ASN A 57 -14.47 -30.76 -7.83
N SER A 58 -13.59 -30.32 -6.94
CA SER A 58 -13.49 -28.95 -6.48
C SER A 58 -12.45 -28.18 -7.27
N PHE A 59 -12.84 -27.07 -7.89
CA PHE A 59 -11.93 -26.18 -8.62
C PHE A 59 -11.69 -24.89 -7.85
N PRO A 60 -10.44 -24.41 -7.75
CA PRO A 60 -10.17 -23.14 -7.11
C PRO A 60 -10.79 -22.00 -7.91
N VAL A 61 -11.55 -21.15 -7.22
CA VAL A 61 -12.17 -19.95 -7.77
C VAL A 61 -11.61 -18.74 -7.03
N ALA A 62 -11.16 -17.75 -7.78
CA ALA A 62 -10.84 -16.43 -7.23
C ALA A 62 -11.45 -15.33 -8.10
N THR A 63 -11.97 -14.29 -7.44
CA THR A 63 -12.45 -13.08 -8.13
C THR A 63 -12.06 -11.84 -7.35
N HIS A 64 -11.74 -10.78 -8.09
CA HIS A 64 -11.30 -9.50 -7.56
C HIS A 64 -12.22 -8.41 -8.10
N ALA A 65 -12.54 -7.41 -7.29
CA ALA A 65 -13.28 -6.25 -7.75
C ALA A 65 -12.88 -5.01 -6.96
N TYR A 66 -12.70 -3.87 -7.64
CA TYR A 66 -12.73 -2.55 -7.04
C TYR A 66 -14.16 -2.00 -7.21
N VAL A 67 -14.74 -1.52 -6.12
CA VAL A 67 -16.11 -1.00 -6.08
C VAL A 67 -16.10 0.38 -5.46
N THR A 68 -16.77 1.33 -6.11
CA THR A 68 -16.87 2.71 -5.66
C THR A 68 -18.23 3.01 -5.05
N GLY A 69 -18.28 3.93 -4.09
CA GLY A 69 -19.53 4.51 -3.60
C GLY A 69 -20.47 3.52 -2.92
N VAL A 70 -19.91 2.53 -2.21
CA VAL A 70 -20.71 1.66 -1.33
C VAL A 70 -21.28 2.54 -0.23
N GLY A 71 -22.60 2.56 -0.10
CA GLY A 71 -23.31 3.33 0.93
C GLY A 71 -23.30 2.64 2.29
N ALA A 72 -23.45 3.42 3.37
CA ALA A 72 -23.58 2.86 4.71
C ALA A 72 -24.76 1.87 4.78
N GLY A 73 -24.50 0.68 5.31
CA GLY A 73 -25.52 -0.39 5.44
C GLY A 73 -25.71 -1.23 4.18
N GLN A 74 -25.05 -0.92 3.06
CA GLN A 74 -25.03 -1.79 1.88
C GLN A 74 -24.15 -3.02 2.13
N THR A 75 -24.62 -4.19 1.72
CA THR A 75 -23.89 -5.46 1.87
C THR A 75 -23.01 -5.73 0.66
N ILE A 76 -21.80 -6.22 0.89
CA ILE A 76 -20.97 -6.88 -0.12
C ILE A 76 -21.02 -8.37 0.17
N ASP A 77 -21.53 -9.16 -0.78
CA ASP A 77 -21.69 -10.60 -0.59
C ASP A 77 -21.28 -11.43 -1.80
N ILE A 78 -20.92 -12.69 -1.55
CA ILE A 78 -20.61 -13.67 -2.59
C ILE A 78 -21.78 -14.62 -2.74
N ARG A 79 -22.29 -14.71 -3.96
CA ARG A 79 -23.33 -15.67 -4.33
C ARG A 79 -22.82 -16.59 -5.41
N TRP A 80 -23.28 -17.84 -5.36
CA TRP A 80 -23.03 -18.82 -6.40
C TRP A 80 -24.32 -19.49 -6.83
N ARG A 81 -24.36 -19.99 -8.06
CA ARG A 81 -25.50 -20.65 -8.68
C ARG A 81 -25.02 -21.76 -9.61
N THR A 82 -25.92 -22.63 -10.02
CA THR A 82 -25.64 -23.67 -11.03
C THR A 82 -26.75 -23.73 -12.07
N THR A 83 -26.43 -24.16 -13.30
CA THR A 83 -27.45 -24.49 -14.32
C THR A 83 -28.16 -25.82 -14.04
N GLY A 84 -27.61 -26.67 -13.17
CA GLY A 84 -28.21 -27.94 -12.77
C GLY A 84 -27.51 -28.59 -11.58
N GLY A 85 -28.20 -29.49 -10.88
CA GLY A 85 -27.67 -30.13 -9.66
C GLY A 85 -27.45 -29.14 -8.51
N THR A 86 -26.40 -29.38 -7.73
CA THR A 86 -25.99 -28.53 -6.60
C THR A 86 -24.62 -27.93 -6.88
N ALA A 87 -24.45 -26.63 -6.60
CA ALA A 87 -23.14 -25.98 -6.51
C ALA A 87 -22.77 -25.77 -5.04
N THR A 88 -21.65 -26.34 -4.62
CA THR A 88 -21.09 -26.16 -3.28
C THR A 88 -19.81 -25.34 -3.37
N MET A 89 -19.64 -24.39 -2.45
CA MET A 89 -18.41 -23.61 -2.33
C MET A 89 -17.76 -23.90 -0.97
N HIS A 90 -16.57 -24.50 -1.02
CA HIS A 90 -15.75 -24.92 0.11
C HIS A 90 -14.62 -23.93 0.40
N GLU A 91 -14.02 -24.01 1.60
CA GLU A 91 -12.87 -23.21 2.09
C GLU A 91 -12.87 -21.75 1.60
N ARG A 92 -13.90 -21.03 2.00
CA ARG A 92 -14.18 -19.69 1.48
C ARG A 92 -13.43 -18.62 2.28
N THR A 93 -12.94 -17.59 1.59
CA THR A 93 -12.41 -16.36 2.18
C THR A 93 -12.95 -15.17 1.40
N LEU A 94 -13.49 -14.17 2.12
CA LEU A 94 -13.89 -12.87 1.58
C LEU A 94 -13.11 -11.79 2.32
N VAL A 95 -12.31 -11.03 1.59
CA VAL A 95 -11.61 -9.83 2.07
C VAL A 95 -12.28 -8.61 1.44
N VAL A 96 -12.64 -7.64 2.27
CA VAL A 96 -13.18 -6.34 1.87
C VAL A 96 -12.34 -5.28 2.57
N THR A 97 -11.54 -4.55 1.79
CA THR A 97 -10.62 -3.55 2.30
C THR A 97 -11.05 -2.18 1.79
N GLN A 98 -11.23 -1.22 2.71
CA GLN A 98 -11.48 0.16 2.31
C GLN A 98 -10.23 0.73 1.65
N VAL A 99 -10.40 1.46 0.57
CA VAL A 99 -9.28 2.01 -0.21
C VAL A 99 -9.51 3.47 -0.58
N ASP A 100 -8.41 4.18 -0.83
CA ASP A 100 -8.44 5.50 -1.45
C ASP A 100 -8.72 5.37 -2.96
N PRO A 101 -9.78 6.01 -3.49
CA PRO A 101 -10.10 5.94 -4.92
C PRO A 101 -8.97 6.41 -5.83
N SER A 102 -8.13 7.36 -5.39
CA SER A 102 -7.03 7.89 -6.18
C SER A 102 -5.92 6.87 -6.46
N ASN A 103 -5.87 5.79 -5.67
CA ASN A 103 -4.85 4.75 -5.77
C ASN A 103 -5.33 3.50 -6.50
N ASN A 104 -6.58 3.46 -6.97
CA ASN A 104 -7.16 2.24 -7.52
C ASN A 104 -7.71 2.49 -8.93
N THR A 105 -7.43 1.57 -9.84
CA THR A 105 -7.98 1.60 -11.19
C THR A 105 -8.39 0.19 -11.59
N GLN A 106 -9.52 0.09 -12.28
CA GLN A 106 -10.03 -1.18 -12.77
C GLN A 106 -10.47 -1.06 -14.22
N VAL A 107 -10.25 -2.12 -14.99
CA VAL A 107 -10.94 -2.37 -16.25
C VAL A 107 -11.65 -3.72 -16.19
N THR A 108 -12.81 -3.78 -16.83
CA THR A 108 -13.70 -4.94 -16.78
C THR A 108 -14.26 -5.25 -18.16
N ALA A 109 -14.66 -6.49 -18.36
CA ALA A 109 -15.39 -6.89 -19.56
C ALA A 109 -16.30 -8.08 -19.24
N THR A 110 -17.47 -8.07 -19.87
CA THR A 110 -18.47 -9.15 -19.78
C THR A 110 -18.65 -9.91 -21.09
N THR A 111 -18.18 -9.34 -22.20
CA THR A 111 -18.21 -9.98 -23.52
C THR A 111 -17.05 -10.95 -23.67
N ASP A 112 -17.30 -12.06 -24.37
CA ASP A 112 -16.26 -13.04 -24.66
C ASP A 112 -15.18 -12.44 -25.57
N ALA A 113 -13.93 -12.78 -25.28
CA ALA A 113 -12.79 -12.59 -26.18
C ALA A 113 -12.32 -13.96 -26.66
N THR A 114 -11.88 -14.05 -27.92
CA THR A 114 -11.35 -15.30 -28.50
C THR A 114 -9.98 -15.09 -29.14
N THR A 115 -9.15 -16.13 -29.16
CA THR A 115 -7.88 -16.13 -29.89
C THR A 115 -7.50 -17.54 -30.34
N THR A 116 -6.84 -17.64 -31.48
CA THR A 116 -6.17 -18.86 -31.96
C THR A 116 -4.64 -18.72 -31.92
N SER A 117 -4.13 -17.61 -31.39
CA SER A 117 -2.72 -17.27 -31.45
C SER A 117 -1.87 -18.22 -30.59
N THR A 118 -0.77 -18.70 -31.17
CA THR A 118 0.24 -19.50 -30.48
C THR A 118 1.30 -18.66 -29.77
N THR A 119 1.31 -17.35 -30.01
CA THR A 119 2.12 -16.35 -29.32
C THR A 119 1.23 -15.45 -28.46
N PHE A 120 1.81 -14.84 -27.42
CA PHE A 120 1.08 -13.95 -26.53
C PHE A 120 0.54 -12.72 -27.26
N VAL A 121 -0.79 -12.55 -27.23
CA VAL A 121 -1.51 -11.38 -27.76
C VAL A 121 -2.23 -10.66 -26.63
N ALA A 122 -2.49 -9.37 -26.79
CA ALA A 122 -3.24 -8.59 -25.81
C ALA A 122 -4.68 -9.11 -25.66
N LEU A 123 -5.14 -9.24 -24.42
CA LEU A 123 -6.53 -9.53 -24.10
C LEU A 123 -7.35 -8.24 -24.16
N ALA A 124 -8.27 -8.17 -25.12
CA ALA A 124 -9.05 -6.97 -25.38
C ALA A 124 -9.75 -6.43 -24.11
N GLY A 125 -9.57 -5.14 -23.86
CA GLY A 125 -10.14 -4.42 -22.71
C GLY A 125 -9.39 -4.59 -21.39
N MET A 126 -8.30 -5.37 -21.35
CA MET A 126 -7.53 -5.63 -20.11
C MET A 126 -6.17 -4.93 -20.12
N SER A 127 -6.21 -3.60 -20.22
CA SER A 127 -5.01 -2.75 -20.18
C SER A 127 -5.28 -1.47 -19.37
N ILE A 128 -4.33 -1.10 -18.50
CA ILE A 128 -4.35 0.11 -17.68
C ILE A 128 -2.99 0.80 -17.82
N THR A 129 -2.97 2.12 -17.99
CA THR A 129 -1.74 2.94 -17.89
C THR A 129 -1.84 3.78 -16.62
N PRO A 130 -1.34 3.30 -15.47
CA PRO A 130 -1.70 3.85 -14.16
C PRO A 130 -0.84 5.05 -13.70
N GLY A 131 0.08 5.53 -14.55
CA GLY A 131 1.09 6.50 -14.15
C GLY A 131 2.35 5.85 -13.57
N ALA A 132 3.31 6.68 -13.13
CA ALA A 132 4.57 6.18 -12.63
C ALA A 132 4.45 5.73 -11.17
N GLY A 133 4.97 4.56 -10.79
CA GLY A 133 4.96 4.09 -9.40
C GLY A 133 5.09 2.58 -9.23
N ASP A 134 4.83 2.14 -8.00
CA ASP A 134 4.80 0.73 -7.60
C ASP A 134 3.34 0.28 -7.47
N TYR A 135 3.06 -0.96 -7.87
CA TYR A 135 1.69 -1.44 -8.03
C TYR A 135 1.51 -2.89 -7.57
N LEU A 136 0.38 -3.14 -6.90
CA LEU A 136 -0.22 -4.46 -6.79
C LEU A 136 -1.22 -4.65 -7.93
N ILE A 137 -1.18 -5.81 -8.57
CA ILE A 137 -1.95 -6.12 -9.77
C ILE A 137 -2.72 -7.41 -9.52
N TRP A 138 -4.01 -7.40 -9.82
CA TRP A 138 -4.85 -8.59 -9.79
C TRP A 138 -5.66 -8.70 -11.07
N PHE A 139 -5.57 -9.84 -11.72
CA PHE A 139 -6.45 -10.22 -12.80
C PHE A 139 -7.21 -11.47 -12.43
N SER A 140 -8.48 -11.52 -12.80
CA SER A 140 -9.25 -12.76 -12.81
C SER A 140 -10.09 -12.86 -14.07
N GLY A 141 -10.29 -14.08 -14.55
CA GLY A 141 -11.17 -14.43 -15.65
C GLY A 141 -11.65 -15.87 -15.55
N SER A 142 -12.38 -16.31 -16.57
CA SER A 142 -12.64 -17.72 -16.83
C SER A 142 -12.27 -18.02 -18.27
N MET A 143 -11.55 -19.12 -18.49
CA MET A 143 -10.90 -19.46 -19.75
C MET A 143 -11.22 -20.90 -20.13
N GLU A 144 -11.49 -21.14 -21.42
CA GLU A 144 -11.64 -22.48 -22.01
C GLU A 144 -10.89 -22.60 -23.33
N GLY A 145 -10.60 -23.84 -23.72
CA GLY A 145 -10.00 -24.21 -25.00
C GLY A 145 -10.91 -25.14 -25.79
N SER A 146 -11.04 -24.90 -27.11
CA SER A 146 -11.93 -25.68 -27.98
C SER A 146 -11.32 -26.99 -28.51
N LEU A 147 -10.00 -27.16 -28.38
CA LEU A 147 -9.28 -28.31 -28.93
C LEU A 147 -8.77 -29.21 -27.81
N ALA A 148 -9.05 -30.50 -27.93
CA ALA A 148 -8.46 -31.55 -27.12
C ALA A 148 -6.92 -31.47 -27.12
N THR A 149 -6.31 -31.76 -25.97
CA THR A 149 -4.85 -31.74 -25.76
C THR A 149 -4.19 -30.42 -26.17
N SER A 150 -4.79 -29.30 -25.73
CA SER A 150 -4.23 -27.95 -25.89
C SER A 150 -4.07 -27.25 -24.54
N THR A 151 -3.19 -26.26 -24.48
CA THR A 151 -2.94 -25.47 -23.26
C THR A 151 -3.16 -24.01 -23.57
N GLN A 152 -3.94 -23.34 -22.74
CA GLN A 152 -4.16 -21.90 -22.79
C GLN A 152 -3.38 -21.22 -21.66
N TYR A 153 -2.85 -20.04 -21.93
CA TYR A 153 -2.01 -19.29 -21.00
C TYR A 153 -2.53 -17.86 -20.86
N ALA A 154 -2.44 -17.30 -19.65
CA ALA A 154 -2.61 -15.88 -19.38
C ALA A 154 -1.49 -15.38 -18.46
N SER A 155 -0.98 -14.19 -18.73
CA SER A 155 0.12 -13.58 -17.97
C SER A 155 -0.03 -12.07 -17.91
N ILE A 156 0.53 -11.47 -16.87
CA ILE A 156 0.66 -10.01 -16.72
C ILE A 156 1.88 -9.54 -17.51
N TYR A 157 1.72 -8.44 -18.22
CA TYR A 157 2.75 -7.72 -18.95
C TYR A 157 2.84 -6.29 -18.44
N VAL A 158 4.06 -5.76 -18.42
CA VAL A 158 4.36 -4.36 -18.08
C VAL A 158 5.18 -3.77 -19.21
N ASN A 159 4.68 -2.73 -19.84
CA ASN A 159 5.30 -2.07 -20.99
C ASN A 159 5.70 -3.06 -22.11
N GLY A 160 4.85 -4.06 -22.37
CA GLY A 160 5.11 -5.10 -23.37
C GLY A 160 6.10 -6.18 -22.98
N VAL A 161 6.65 -6.16 -21.75
CA VAL A 161 7.50 -7.23 -21.20
C VAL A 161 6.68 -8.15 -20.30
N GLN A 162 6.80 -9.46 -20.48
CA GLN A 162 6.11 -10.45 -19.64
C GLN A 162 6.70 -10.45 -18.24
N LEU A 163 5.84 -10.42 -17.21
CA LEU A 163 6.22 -10.83 -15.86
C LEU A 163 6.14 -12.36 -15.78
N SER A 164 7.28 -13.05 -15.98
CA SER A 164 7.31 -14.51 -16.15
C SER A 164 6.65 -15.28 -15.01
N HIS A 165 6.82 -14.84 -13.76
CA HIS A 165 6.21 -15.48 -12.57
C HIS A 165 4.66 -15.35 -12.52
N SER A 166 4.09 -14.45 -13.30
CA SER A 166 2.64 -14.22 -13.31
C SER A 166 1.90 -15.19 -14.21
N GLU A 167 2.57 -15.95 -15.08
CA GLU A 167 1.91 -16.86 -16.03
C GLU A 167 1.08 -17.93 -15.30
N ARG A 168 -0.14 -18.14 -15.79
CA ARG A 168 -1.02 -19.23 -15.38
C ARG A 168 -1.47 -19.98 -16.62
N ARG A 169 -1.66 -21.30 -16.48
CA ARG A 169 -2.03 -22.19 -17.57
C ARG A 169 -3.28 -22.99 -17.24
N VAL A 170 -4.12 -23.21 -18.24
CA VAL A 170 -5.25 -24.14 -18.25
C VAL A 170 -4.96 -25.19 -19.31
N PHE A 171 -5.02 -26.47 -18.93
CA PHE A 171 -4.83 -27.57 -19.87
C PHE A 171 -6.19 -28.18 -20.21
N THR A 172 -6.53 -28.19 -21.49
CA THR A 172 -7.68 -28.89 -22.05
C THR A 172 -7.22 -30.29 -22.43
N GLU A 173 -7.55 -31.30 -21.63
CA GLU A 173 -7.31 -32.69 -22.01
C GLU A 173 -8.33 -33.17 -23.06
N GLY A 174 -8.18 -34.42 -23.51
CA GLY A 174 -9.00 -34.97 -24.59
C GLY A 174 -10.49 -35.08 -24.28
N SER A 175 -10.85 -35.32 -23.01
CA SER A 175 -12.21 -35.49 -22.54
C SER A 175 -13.00 -34.19 -22.46
N ILE A 176 -12.31 -33.05 -22.24
CA ILE A 176 -12.91 -31.81 -21.73
C ILE A 176 -12.82 -30.58 -22.66
N PRO A 177 -13.01 -30.70 -23.99
CA PRO A 177 -13.02 -29.52 -24.85
C PRO A 177 -14.18 -28.60 -24.46
N ASN A 178 -13.95 -27.28 -24.58
CA ASN A 178 -14.93 -26.24 -24.20
C ASN A 178 -15.33 -26.31 -22.71
N THR A 179 -14.40 -26.71 -21.84
CA THR A 179 -14.57 -26.65 -20.39
C THR A 179 -13.93 -25.40 -19.85
N SER A 180 -14.77 -24.52 -19.29
CA SER A 180 -14.30 -23.28 -18.67
C SER A 180 -13.77 -23.50 -17.26
N PHE A 181 -12.58 -22.95 -17.02
CA PHE A 181 -11.90 -22.90 -15.73
C PHE A 181 -11.64 -21.46 -15.29
N PRO A 182 -11.79 -21.13 -14.00
CA PRO A 182 -11.32 -19.87 -13.45
C PRO A 182 -9.80 -19.74 -13.58
N VAL A 183 -9.33 -18.53 -13.88
CA VAL A 183 -7.92 -18.16 -13.87
C VAL A 183 -7.75 -16.87 -13.09
N ALA A 184 -6.71 -16.80 -12.26
CA ALA A 184 -6.35 -15.60 -11.53
C ALA A 184 -4.83 -15.39 -11.52
N ASN A 185 -4.40 -14.17 -11.79
CA ASN A 185 -3.01 -13.75 -11.80
C ASN A 185 -2.84 -12.61 -10.79
N HIS A 186 -1.70 -12.58 -10.11
CA HIS A 186 -1.32 -11.45 -9.27
C HIS A 186 0.17 -11.13 -9.45
N ALA A 187 0.53 -9.87 -9.19
CA ALA A 187 1.92 -9.43 -9.17
C ALA A 187 2.08 -8.18 -8.30
N TYR A 188 3.27 -8.04 -7.72
CA TYR A 188 3.79 -6.76 -7.26
C TYR A 188 4.86 -6.31 -8.25
N VAL A 189 4.79 -5.05 -8.69
CA VAL A 189 5.73 -4.47 -9.65
C VAL A 189 6.20 -3.14 -9.12
N THR A 190 7.49 -2.87 -9.26
CA THR A 190 8.09 -1.58 -8.91
C THR A 190 8.49 -0.81 -10.16
N GLY A 191 8.53 0.52 -10.04
CA GLY A 191 9.14 1.39 -11.05
C GLY A 191 8.42 1.41 -12.40
N VAL A 192 7.10 1.21 -12.43
CA VAL A 192 6.30 1.44 -13.65
C VAL A 192 6.43 2.92 -14.02
N GLY A 193 6.64 3.23 -15.29
CA GLY A 193 6.77 4.60 -15.80
C GLY A 193 5.43 5.23 -16.22
N ALA A 194 5.37 6.57 -16.31
CA ALA A 194 4.12 7.32 -16.50
C ALA A 194 3.33 7.00 -17.80
N GLY A 195 3.96 6.38 -18.80
CA GLY A 195 3.31 5.94 -20.04
C GLY A 195 3.32 4.42 -20.24
N GLN A 196 3.71 3.65 -19.23
CA GLN A 196 3.82 2.21 -19.33
C GLN A 196 2.47 1.55 -19.02
N ALA A 197 2.00 0.72 -19.94
CA ALA A 197 0.78 -0.05 -19.73
C ALA A 197 1.06 -1.31 -18.91
N ILE A 198 0.13 -1.63 -18.02
CA ILE A 198 -0.04 -2.95 -17.41
C ILE A 198 -1.18 -3.63 -18.17
N ASP A 199 -0.89 -4.72 -18.86
CA ASP A 199 -1.88 -5.45 -19.67
C ASP A 199 -1.84 -6.96 -19.42
N ILE A 200 -2.95 -7.61 -19.75
CA ILE A 200 -3.03 -9.07 -19.74
C ILE A 200 -2.84 -9.57 -21.16
N ARG A 201 -1.95 -10.53 -21.31
CA ARG A 201 -1.76 -11.24 -22.58
C ARG A 201 -2.01 -12.71 -22.42
N TRP A 202 -2.45 -13.32 -23.51
CA TRP A 202 -2.87 -14.71 -23.54
C TRP A 202 -2.59 -15.37 -24.88
N ARG A 203 -2.54 -16.71 -24.88
CA ARG A 203 -2.27 -17.55 -26.06
C ARG A 203 -2.83 -18.96 -25.86
N THR A 204 -2.89 -19.73 -26.94
CA THR A 204 -3.20 -21.17 -26.91
C THR A 204 -2.16 -21.98 -27.69
N THR A 205 -1.89 -23.23 -27.32
CA THR A 205 -1.06 -24.13 -28.16
C THR A 205 -1.80 -24.71 -29.34
N GLY A 206 -3.13 -24.61 -29.37
CA GLY A 206 -3.98 -25.08 -30.47
C GLY A 206 -5.46 -24.77 -30.24
N GLY A 207 -6.26 -24.88 -31.30
CA GLY A 207 -7.69 -24.54 -31.25
C GLY A 207 -7.94 -23.05 -30.99
N THR A 208 -9.14 -22.76 -30.46
CA THR A 208 -9.56 -21.43 -30.02
C THR A 208 -9.57 -21.39 -28.50
N ALA A 209 -8.91 -20.41 -27.90
CA ALA A 209 -9.12 -20.04 -26.51
C ALA A 209 -10.21 -18.98 -26.41
N THR A 210 -11.11 -19.14 -25.45
CA THR A 210 -12.16 -18.16 -25.13
C THR A 210 -11.97 -17.68 -23.70
N MET A 211 -11.95 -16.37 -23.48
CA MET A 211 -11.95 -15.76 -22.16
C MET A 211 -13.27 -15.03 -21.95
N HIS A 212 -13.93 -15.31 -20.84
CA HIS A 212 -15.25 -14.80 -20.51
C HIS A 212 -15.18 -13.51 -19.69
N GLN A 213 -16.13 -13.32 -18.75
CA GLN A 213 -16.10 -12.19 -17.83
C GLN A 213 -14.75 -12.14 -17.13
N ARG A 214 -14.25 -10.92 -16.99
CA ARG A 214 -12.88 -10.69 -16.54
C ARG A 214 -12.73 -9.31 -15.93
N THR A 215 -11.77 -9.23 -15.04
CA THR A 215 -11.47 -8.03 -14.26
C THR A 215 -9.96 -7.90 -14.11
N LEU A 216 -9.43 -6.71 -14.39
CA LEU A 216 -8.07 -6.31 -14.05
C LEU A 216 -8.17 -5.13 -13.09
N VAL A 217 -7.61 -5.29 -11.88
CA VAL A 217 -7.46 -4.23 -10.89
C VAL A 217 -5.97 -3.93 -10.73
N VAL A 218 -5.63 -2.65 -10.69
CA VAL A 218 -4.30 -2.12 -10.41
C VAL A 218 -4.43 -1.16 -9.23
N GLN A 219 -3.74 -1.48 -8.14
CA GLN A 219 -3.66 -0.63 -6.96
C GLN A 219 -2.25 -0.08 -6.84
N ARG A 220 -2.13 1.25 -6.77
CA ARG A 220 -0.90 1.95 -6.46
C ARG A 220 -0.50 1.64 -5.02
N VAL A 221 0.74 1.20 -4.84
CA VAL A 221 1.35 1.09 -3.52
C VAL A 221 1.85 2.48 -3.13
N THR A 222 1.11 3.14 -2.26
CA THR A 222 1.57 4.35 -1.60
C THR A 222 2.20 3.98 -0.27
N THR A 223 3.39 4.49 0.00
CA THR A 223 3.83 4.55 1.40
C THR A 223 2.92 5.55 2.12
N ALA A 224 2.47 5.20 3.32
CA ALA A 224 1.65 6.10 4.10
C ALA A 224 2.38 7.43 4.26
N ALA A 225 1.68 8.55 4.04
CA ALA A 225 2.23 9.86 4.38
C ALA A 225 2.62 9.85 5.86
N ALA A 226 3.73 10.51 6.21
CA ALA A 226 4.14 10.62 7.60
C ALA A 226 3.01 11.28 8.41
N THR A 227 2.60 10.64 9.51
CA THR A 227 1.67 11.22 10.48
C THR A 227 2.41 11.49 11.79
N PHE A 228 1.86 12.38 12.61
CA PHE A 228 2.36 12.57 13.97
C PHE A 228 2.26 11.26 14.77
N ALA A 229 3.30 10.95 15.54
CA ALA A 229 3.34 9.75 16.38
C ALA A 229 2.48 9.91 17.65
N ALA A 230 2.28 11.16 18.10
CA ALA A 230 1.44 11.57 19.21
C ALA A 230 1.02 13.03 18.99
N ALA A 231 0.20 13.59 19.90
CA ALA A 231 0.03 15.03 19.95
C ALA A 231 1.38 15.74 20.21
N GLN A 232 1.45 17.04 19.93
CA GLN A 232 2.65 17.83 20.28
C GLN A 232 3.02 17.68 21.76
N ASP A 233 4.29 17.88 22.08
CA ASP A 233 4.82 17.89 23.46
C ASP A 233 4.54 16.63 24.28
N THR A 234 4.23 15.53 23.60
CA THR A 234 3.87 14.27 24.24
C THR A 234 5.02 13.28 24.16
N ALA A 235 5.47 12.80 25.32
CA ALA A 235 6.47 11.75 25.40
C ALA A 235 5.96 10.45 24.77
N ILE A 236 6.81 9.78 23.99
CA ILE A 236 6.47 8.52 23.32
C ILE A 236 7.28 7.36 23.89
N SER A 237 6.71 6.15 23.87
CA SER A 237 7.35 4.95 24.36
C SER A 237 7.33 3.83 23.33
N GLY A 238 8.16 2.80 23.52
CA GLY A 238 8.21 1.65 22.62
C GLY A 238 8.88 1.95 21.29
N LEU A 239 9.83 2.89 21.26
CA LEU A 239 10.61 3.18 20.06
C LEU A 239 11.47 1.98 19.69
N VAL A 240 11.29 1.49 18.47
CA VAL A 240 11.99 0.31 17.94
C VAL A 240 13.32 0.76 17.33
N THR A 241 14.41 0.08 17.70
CA THR A 241 15.73 0.29 17.08
C THR A 241 15.68 -0.01 15.58
N GLY A 242 16.50 0.69 14.78
CA GLY A 242 16.51 0.51 13.33
C GLY A 242 15.30 1.12 12.59
N THR A 243 14.34 1.74 13.31
CA THR A 243 13.20 2.42 12.69
C THR A 243 13.46 3.92 12.59
N THR A 244 13.42 4.47 11.37
CA THR A 244 13.55 5.92 11.16
C THR A 244 12.33 6.67 11.68
N ARG A 245 12.57 7.77 12.39
CA ARG A 245 11.57 8.73 12.85
C ARG A 245 11.98 10.13 12.41
N ARG A 246 11.00 11.02 12.31
CA ARG A 246 11.27 12.46 12.20
C ARG A 246 10.99 13.10 13.54
N LEU A 247 11.93 13.88 14.02
CA LEU A 247 11.79 14.68 15.23
C LEU A 247 11.80 16.14 14.84
N ARG A 248 10.72 16.84 15.17
CA ARG A 248 10.54 18.26 14.88
C ARG A 248 10.58 19.07 16.17
N PHE A 249 11.23 20.22 16.10
CA PHE A 249 11.24 21.22 17.15
C PHE A 249 10.73 22.53 16.59
N GLU A 250 9.92 23.23 17.39
CA GLU A 250 9.69 24.65 17.23
C GLU A 250 10.69 25.43 18.09
N VAL A 251 11.13 26.58 17.59
CA VAL A 251 11.93 27.55 18.34
C VAL A 251 11.34 28.92 18.11
N SER A 252 10.85 29.55 19.18
CA SER A 252 10.34 30.92 19.18
C SER A 252 11.35 31.90 19.80
N ASN A 253 11.28 33.14 19.36
CA ASN A 253 11.99 34.25 20.00
C ASN A 253 11.05 35.06 20.91
N GLU A 254 11.07 34.69 22.18
CA GLU A 254 10.34 35.35 23.28
C GLU A 254 10.95 36.69 23.72
N GLY A 255 12.08 37.07 23.13
CA GLY A 255 12.77 38.33 23.42
C GLY A 255 12.17 39.53 22.70
N THR A 256 12.54 40.74 23.14
CA THR A 256 12.13 42.01 22.52
C THR A 256 13.03 42.46 21.36
N LEU A 257 14.11 41.71 21.07
CA LEU A 257 15.09 42.02 20.03
C LEU A 257 15.24 40.83 19.08
N SER A 258 15.68 41.09 17.85
CA SER A 258 16.07 40.02 16.93
C SER A 258 17.22 39.19 17.49
N SER A 259 17.14 37.87 17.34
CA SER A 259 18.24 36.97 17.62
C SER A 259 19.42 37.25 16.69
N SER A 260 20.62 36.85 17.10
CA SER A 260 21.70 36.64 16.13
C SER A 260 21.38 35.43 15.24
N GLY A 261 22.18 35.17 14.20
CA GLY A 261 22.03 33.96 13.40
C GLY A 261 22.43 32.70 14.18
N VAL A 262 21.46 31.89 14.57
CA VAL A 262 21.65 30.68 15.39
C VAL A 262 21.77 29.44 14.51
N THR A 263 22.77 28.60 14.80
CA THR A 263 22.96 27.30 14.15
C THR A 263 22.46 26.22 15.10
N TYR A 264 21.23 25.73 14.90
CA TYR A 264 20.61 24.75 15.78
C TYR A 264 21.16 23.36 15.52
N GLN A 265 21.87 22.79 16.50
CA GLN A 265 22.38 21.41 16.47
C GLN A 265 21.53 20.48 17.34
N LEU A 266 21.15 19.31 16.83
CA LEU A 266 20.46 18.30 17.60
C LEU A 266 21.40 17.61 18.60
N GLN A 267 21.00 17.58 19.86
CA GLN A 267 21.67 16.84 20.93
C GLN A 267 20.74 15.83 21.60
N VAL A 268 21.34 14.79 22.19
CA VAL A 268 20.64 13.73 22.92
C VAL A 268 21.35 13.41 24.24
N ALA A 269 20.57 13.04 25.25
CA ALA A 269 21.03 12.47 26.51
C ALA A 269 20.16 11.25 26.88
N GLU A 270 20.79 10.17 27.35
CA GLU A 270 20.05 9.10 28.04
C GLU A 270 19.85 9.50 29.50
N THR A 271 18.62 9.88 29.85
CA THR A 271 18.28 10.36 31.19
C THR A 271 16.77 10.29 31.41
N ALA A 272 16.36 10.09 32.66
CA ALA A 272 14.96 10.26 33.07
C ALA A 272 14.62 11.72 33.41
N ALA A 273 15.62 12.57 33.67
CA ALA A 273 15.45 13.98 34.00
C ALA A 273 16.12 14.84 32.92
N CYS A 274 15.34 15.32 31.95
CA CYS A 274 15.88 16.01 30.77
C CYS A 274 16.63 17.31 31.10
N SER A 275 16.29 17.99 32.21
CA SER A 275 16.98 19.21 32.64
C SER A 275 18.39 18.98 33.20
N ALA A 276 18.75 17.74 33.53
CA ALA A 276 20.03 17.38 34.14
C ALA A 276 20.86 16.40 33.29
N GLY A 277 20.42 16.09 32.06
CA GLY A 277 21.09 15.15 31.17
C GLY A 277 22.49 15.60 30.74
N ALA A 278 23.39 14.63 30.56
CA ALA A 278 24.68 14.84 29.89
C ALA A 278 24.48 14.75 28.37
N TYR A 279 24.16 15.90 27.75
CA TYR A 279 23.87 15.96 26.32
C TYR A 279 25.11 15.92 25.46
N SER A 280 25.02 15.21 24.33
CA SER A 280 26.01 15.18 23.27
C SER A 280 25.33 15.32 21.90
N ALA A 281 26.08 15.75 20.88
CA ALA A 281 25.55 15.87 19.54
C ALA A 281 25.08 14.50 19.00
N VAL A 282 23.93 14.48 18.34
CA VAL A 282 23.49 13.27 17.61
C VAL A 282 24.41 13.10 16.40
N PRO A 283 25.19 12.01 16.29
CA PRO A 283 26.13 11.83 15.19
C PRO A 283 25.41 11.55 13.86
N THR A 284 26.11 11.76 12.75
CA THR A 284 25.67 11.33 11.40
C THR A 284 26.09 9.90 11.06
N GLY A 285 26.90 9.27 11.91
CA GLY A 285 27.26 7.85 11.84
C GLY A 285 26.65 7.06 12.99
N SER A 286 26.78 5.74 12.93
CA SER A 286 26.11 4.81 13.86
C SER A 286 26.81 4.62 15.21
N SER A 287 27.71 5.51 15.60
CA SER A 287 28.52 5.39 16.83
C SER A 287 27.75 5.76 18.10
N GLY A 288 26.73 6.61 18.00
CA GLY A 288 25.89 7.02 19.12
C GLY A 288 24.72 6.05 19.36
N HIS A 289 23.96 6.29 20.42
CA HIS A 289 22.69 5.59 20.69
C HIS A 289 21.62 6.00 19.67
N TRP A 290 21.75 7.21 19.13
CA TRP A 290 20.94 7.76 18.06
C TRP A 290 21.86 8.25 16.95
N GLN A 291 21.34 8.31 15.73
CA GLN A 291 22.04 8.90 14.58
C GLN A 291 21.06 9.68 13.70
N ILE A 292 21.59 10.66 12.97
CA ILE A 292 20.93 11.23 11.79
C ILE A 292 20.99 10.19 10.66
N VAL A 293 19.89 9.99 9.94
CA VAL A 293 19.81 9.00 8.85
C VAL A 293 19.18 9.63 7.60
N ASN A 294 19.74 9.27 6.44
CA ASN A 294 19.20 9.69 5.15
C ASN A 294 17.77 9.16 4.96
N SER A 295 16.91 9.98 4.37
CA SER A 295 15.51 9.66 4.09
C SER A 295 15.19 9.92 2.63
N ILE A 296 14.59 8.94 1.96
CA ILE A 296 14.09 9.13 0.58
C ILE A 296 12.94 10.15 0.48
N TYR A 297 12.39 10.59 1.62
CA TYR A 297 11.26 11.52 1.70
C TYR A 297 11.65 12.96 2.01
N MET A 298 12.94 13.22 2.23
CA MET A 298 13.46 14.54 2.61
C MET A 298 14.73 14.85 1.82
N THR A 299 15.14 16.10 1.84
CA THR A 299 16.43 16.52 1.30
C THR A 299 17.10 17.40 2.33
N ASP A 300 18.34 17.09 2.69
CA ASP A 300 19.08 17.85 3.69
C ASP A 300 19.15 19.34 3.32
N GLY A 301 18.81 20.19 4.28
CA GLY A 301 18.79 21.65 4.12
C GLY A 301 17.53 22.20 3.43
N ALA A 302 16.59 21.36 3.01
CA ALA A 302 15.33 21.82 2.41
C ALA A 302 14.52 22.67 3.41
N PRO A 303 13.77 23.68 2.94
CA PRO A 303 13.01 24.58 3.81
C PRO A 303 11.88 23.85 4.53
N THR A 304 11.64 24.20 5.80
CA THR A 304 10.39 23.84 6.50
C THR A 304 9.25 24.79 6.13
N SER A 305 8.03 24.34 6.39
CA SER A 305 6.80 25.13 6.29
C SER A 305 6.02 24.98 7.59
N ASN A 306 5.35 26.06 8.01
CA ASN A 306 4.44 26.03 9.15
C ASN A 306 3.33 24.98 8.95
N ILE A 307 3.09 24.13 9.95
CA ILE A 307 2.11 23.04 9.91
C ILE A 307 0.82 23.46 10.62
N VAL A 308 0.02 24.26 9.91
CA VAL A 308 -1.32 24.65 10.35
C VAL A 308 -2.37 24.11 9.37
N PRO A 309 -3.37 23.34 9.84
CA PRO A 309 -3.55 22.87 11.22
C PRO A 309 -2.61 21.70 11.56
N GLY A 310 -2.21 21.59 12.83
CA GLY A 310 -1.50 20.40 13.33
C GLY A 310 -0.59 20.64 14.51
N LEU A 311 0.13 21.77 14.50
CA LEU A 311 0.95 22.25 15.61
C LEU A 311 0.45 23.64 16.06
N PHE A 312 0.68 23.94 17.33
CA PHE A 312 0.44 25.26 17.90
C PHE A 312 1.65 26.15 17.63
N ASP A 313 1.42 27.36 17.14
CA ASP A 313 2.48 28.34 16.88
C ASP A 313 2.74 29.14 18.18
N GLU A 314 3.96 29.07 18.72
CA GLU A 314 4.35 29.80 19.93
C GLU A 314 4.53 31.31 19.70
N ALA A 315 4.75 31.72 18.44
CA ALA A 315 4.89 33.12 18.07
C ALA A 315 4.11 33.46 16.78
N THR A 316 4.03 34.74 16.42
CA THR A 316 3.14 35.16 15.32
C THR A 316 3.71 34.98 13.92
N THR A 317 5.04 35.05 13.78
CA THR A 317 5.69 35.10 12.46
C THR A 317 6.56 33.87 12.20
N PHE A 318 6.13 33.02 11.26
CA PHE A 318 6.94 31.88 10.82
C PHE A 318 8.15 32.32 9.99
N VAL A 319 9.32 31.83 10.38
CA VAL A 319 10.57 31.89 9.65
C VAL A 319 10.91 30.48 9.19
N THR A 320 11.24 30.33 7.91
CA THR A 320 11.64 29.04 7.36
C THR A 320 12.91 28.51 8.04
N GLY A 321 12.79 27.32 8.61
CA GLY A 321 13.92 26.54 9.12
C GLY A 321 14.40 25.50 8.11
N GLN A 322 14.91 24.37 8.59
CA GLN A 322 15.50 23.34 7.75
C GLN A 322 15.14 21.92 8.14
N LEU A 323 14.94 21.09 7.12
CA LEU A 323 14.90 19.64 7.18
C LEU A 323 16.32 19.09 7.15
N LYS A 324 16.62 18.13 8.03
CA LYS A 324 17.96 17.57 8.22
C LYS A 324 17.92 16.04 8.15
N ASP A 325 18.59 15.46 7.16
CA ASP A 325 18.70 14.00 6.98
C ASP A 325 20.11 13.53 6.61
N ALA A 326 21.06 14.46 6.42
CA ALA A 326 22.48 14.15 6.24
C ALA A 326 23.39 14.91 7.22
N GLY A 327 22.90 15.97 7.85
CA GLY A 327 23.59 16.73 8.89
C GLY A 327 22.80 16.84 10.20
N ASN A 328 23.48 17.13 11.30
CA ASN A 328 22.85 17.31 12.62
C ASN A 328 22.70 18.79 13.03
N ALA A 329 23.06 19.73 12.16
CA ALA A 329 22.97 21.16 12.40
C ALA A 329 22.39 21.91 11.20
N THR A 330 21.63 22.97 11.47
CA THR A 330 21.11 23.88 10.45
C THR A 330 22.19 24.84 9.93
N SER A 331 21.89 25.64 8.91
CA SER A 331 22.55 26.93 8.72
C SER A 331 22.07 27.96 9.76
N ASN A 332 22.70 29.14 9.80
CA ASN A 332 22.26 30.23 10.66
C ASN A 332 20.81 30.65 10.33
N ILE A 333 19.96 30.70 11.35
CA ILE A 333 18.58 31.19 11.28
C ILE A 333 18.46 32.37 12.25
N THR A 334 17.87 33.46 11.79
CA THR A 334 17.63 34.67 12.60
C THR A 334 16.13 34.83 12.79
N LEU A 335 15.71 34.94 14.04
CA LEU A 335 14.33 35.20 14.41
C LEU A 335 14.18 36.65 14.85
N ALA A 336 13.24 37.38 14.26
CA ALA A 336 12.80 38.66 14.81
C ALA A 336 12.13 38.44 16.18
N SER A 337 11.85 39.53 16.91
CA SER A 337 10.97 39.44 18.09
C SER A 337 9.61 38.90 17.65
N ASP A 338 9.04 37.97 18.43
CA ASP A 338 7.74 37.33 18.13
C ASP A 338 7.72 36.55 16.79
N ALA A 339 8.87 35.98 16.43
CA ALA A 339 9.01 35.05 15.31
C ALA A 339 9.43 33.66 15.80
N PHE A 340 9.01 32.63 15.07
CA PHE A 340 9.34 31.24 15.34
C PHE A 340 9.83 30.52 14.08
N THR A 341 10.53 29.41 14.26
CA THR A 341 10.93 28.50 13.19
C THR A 341 10.69 27.07 13.61
N GLU A 342 10.50 26.19 12.62
CA GLU A 342 10.53 24.76 12.85
C GLU A 342 11.77 24.14 12.22
N VAL A 343 12.42 23.23 12.93
CA VAL A 343 13.55 22.42 12.42
C VAL A 343 13.21 20.95 12.62
N GLU A 344 13.52 20.11 11.62
CA GLU A 344 13.13 18.70 11.66
C GLU A 344 14.28 17.80 11.24
N PHE A 345 14.51 16.74 12.01
CA PHE A 345 15.61 15.79 11.84
C PHE A 345 15.09 14.39 11.56
N ALA A 346 15.62 13.72 10.54
CA ALA A 346 15.45 12.28 10.36
C ALA A 346 16.45 11.54 11.25
N ILE A 347 15.94 10.82 12.25
CA ILE A 347 16.75 10.13 13.26
C ILE A 347 16.39 8.65 13.37
N LEU A 348 17.33 7.86 13.88
CA LEU A 348 17.14 6.44 14.13
C LEU A 348 17.90 6.01 15.39
N ALA A 349 17.24 5.23 16.24
CA ALA A 349 17.90 4.56 17.37
C ALA A 349 18.76 3.41 16.84
N THR A 350 20.04 3.42 17.20
CA THR A 350 21.03 2.43 16.72
C THR A 350 21.01 1.17 17.59
N GLY A 351 21.81 0.17 17.23
CA GLY A 351 22.04 -1.00 18.09
C GLY A 351 22.78 -0.68 19.41
N ASN A 352 23.27 0.55 19.60
CA ASN A 352 23.91 0.98 20.84
C ASN A 352 22.91 1.56 21.85
N SER A 353 21.66 1.82 21.48
CA SER A 353 20.66 2.33 22.41
C SER A 353 20.30 1.29 23.46
N THR A 354 20.15 1.70 24.71
CA THR A 354 19.76 0.84 25.83
C THR A 354 18.29 0.43 25.69
N PRO A 355 17.96 -0.88 25.66
CA PRO A 355 16.58 -1.35 25.72
C PRO A 355 15.88 -0.83 26.98
N GLY A 356 14.67 -0.27 26.83
CA GLY A 356 13.96 0.41 27.92
C GLY A 356 14.53 1.76 28.35
N GLY A 357 15.66 2.20 27.76
CA GLY A 357 16.30 3.48 28.06
C GLY A 357 15.43 4.68 27.68
N SER A 358 15.48 5.74 28.50
CA SER A 358 14.79 7.01 28.25
C SER A 358 15.76 8.04 27.68
N TYR A 359 15.35 8.70 26.61
CA TYR A 359 16.17 9.65 25.86
C TYR A 359 15.48 11.00 25.75
N CYS A 360 16.21 12.04 26.14
CA CYS A 360 15.80 13.43 25.95
C CYS A 360 16.60 14.03 24.81
N PHE A 361 15.91 14.80 23.96
CA PHE A 361 16.51 15.55 22.87
C PHE A 361 16.33 17.04 23.09
N ARG A 362 17.30 17.81 22.61
CA ARG A 362 17.25 19.28 22.64
C ARG A 362 18.01 19.86 21.44
N LEU A 363 17.82 21.16 21.22
CA LEU A 363 18.66 21.93 20.33
C LEU A 363 19.81 22.60 21.10
N TYR A 364 20.88 22.90 20.39
CA TYR A 364 22.05 23.57 20.95
C TYR A 364 22.45 24.68 19.99
N ASP A 365 22.69 25.87 20.52
CA ASP A 365 23.25 26.97 19.74
C ASP A 365 24.74 26.71 19.56
N SER A 366 25.07 26.09 18.42
CA SER A 366 26.46 25.80 18.07
C SER A 366 27.23 27.03 17.60
N THR A 367 26.56 28.14 17.28
CA THR A 367 27.21 29.42 17.00
C THR A 367 27.74 30.04 18.29
N ALA A 368 26.94 30.04 19.36
CA ALA A 368 27.31 30.60 20.66
C ALA A 368 28.00 29.58 21.60
N ALA A 369 28.00 28.31 21.23
CA ALA A 369 28.46 27.20 22.07
C ALA A 369 27.72 27.12 23.42
N THR A 370 26.42 27.36 23.42
CA THR A 370 25.56 27.30 24.61
C THR A 370 24.23 26.59 24.35
N PRO A 371 23.59 25.99 25.36
CA PRO A 371 22.18 25.61 25.26
C PRO A 371 21.31 26.84 24.94
N LEU A 372 20.14 26.61 24.34
CA LEU A 372 19.12 27.66 24.23
C LEU A 372 18.67 28.12 25.63
N ASN A 373 18.22 29.37 25.72
CA ASN A 373 17.99 30.04 27.00
C ASN A 373 16.90 29.39 27.86
N THR A 374 15.85 28.86 27.22
CA THR A 374 14.69 28.27 27.90
C THR A 374 14.29 26.98 27.20
N TYR A 375 13.93 25.98 28.00
CA TYR A 375 13.33 24.72 27.56
C TYR A 375 12.14 24.43 28.46
N ASP A 376 10.95 24.82 28.02
CA ASP A 376 9.72 24.52 28.74
C ASP A 376 9.28 23.07 28.52
N VAL A 377 9.63 22.52 27.35
CA VAL A 377 9.37 21.14 26.95
C VAL A 377 10.63 20.52 26.36
N TYR A 378 10.88 19.26 26.72
CA TYR A 378 11.90 18.43 26.08
C TYR A 378 11.24 17.34 25.25
N ALA A 379 11.79 17.08 24.05
CA ALA A 379 11.40 15.91 23.30
C ALA A 379 11.90 14.64 24.01
N LEU A 380 10.96 13.79 24.44
CA LEU A 380 11.24 12.60 25.26
C LEU A 380 10.74 11.33 24.56
N GLY A 381 11.59 10.31 24.53
CA GLY A 381 11.25 9.00 24.00
C GLY A 381 11.88 7.85 24.78
N SER A 382 11.21 6.70 24.89
CA SER A 382 11.83 5.48 25.42
C SER A 382 11.89 4.34 24.40
N ILE A 383 13.01 3.61 24.43
CA ILE A 383 13.25 2.44 23.57
C ILE A 383 12.41 1.27 24.05
N LEU A 384 11.91 0.46 23.13
CA LEU A 384 11.22 -0.79 23.44
C LEU A 384 12.14 -1.69 24.31
N PRO A 385 11.67 -2.24 25.43
CA PRO A 385 12.47 -3.11 26.31
C PRO A 385 13.06 -4.35 25.64
#